data_AF-K1SIX5-F1
#
_entry.id   AF-K1SIX5-F1
#
_cell.length_a   1.000
_cell.length_b   1.000
_cell.length_c   1.000
_cell.angle_alpha   90.00
_cell.angle_beta   90.00
_cell.angle_gamma   90.00
#
_symmetry.space_group_name_H-M   'P 1'
#
loop_
_entity.id
_entity.type
_entity.pdbx_description
1 polymer ?
#
loop_
_entity_poly.entity_id
_entity_poly.type
_entity_poly.pdbx_seq_one_letter_code
_entity_poly.pdbx_strand_id
1 'polypeptide(L)'
;RSDSVDMEYAFTQSRYDRGGSDDYINCPMNKEQYEAFYEAIINAESAETHSFDKRHDVYEGCMPIEVLASRGKDTMRFGPLKPVGLRDPRTGHRPWANLQLRRENSGGTMYNLVGFQTNLKFGEQKRVFSMFPALHDAEFLRYGVMHRNTFINSPRLLNASYSLRSDKRIFFAGQITGVEGYMESASSGIMAGLNA
;
A
#
# COMPACT_ATOMS: atom_id res chain seq x y z
N ARG A 1 -10.99 3.28 4.48
CA ARG A 1 -11.64 4.57 4.16
C ARG A 1 -11.17 5.57 5.20
N SER A 2 -11.06 6.87 4.91
CA SER A 2 -10.43 7.81 5.87
C SER A 2 -11.17 7.94 7.20
N ASP A 3 -12.51 7.91 7.17
CA ASP A 3 -13.41 8.03 8.32
C ASP A 3 -13.53 6.75 9.16
N SER A 4 -12.97 5.62 8.71
CA SER A 4 -12.89 4.37 9.49
C SER A 4 -11.54 4.17 10.19
N VAL A 5 -10.63 5.15 10.10
CA VAL A 5 -9.40 5.16 10.90
C VAL A 5 -9.71 5.76 12.25
N ASP A 6 -9.46 5.02 13.33
CA ASP A 6 -9.66 5.52 14.68
C ASP A 6 -8.51 6.44 15.09
N MET A 7 -8.81 7.75 15.10
CA MET A 7 -7.88 8.81 15.46
C MET A 7 -7.62 8.91 16.96
N GLU A 8 -8.34 8.19 17.83
CA GLU A 8 -7.96 8.01 19.23
C GLU A 8 -6.68 7.18 19.35
N TYR A 9 -6.45 6.29 18.39
CA TYR A 9 -5.27 5.43 18.32
C TYR A 9 -4.25 5.84 17.26
N ALA A 10 -4.44 6.98 16.60
CA ALA A 10 -3.56 7.50 15.56
C ALA A 10 -3.23 8.98 15.76
N PHE A 11 -2.20 9.47 15.05
CA PHE A 11 -1.86 10.89 15.06
C PHE A 11 -1.23 11.33 13.74
N THR A 12 -1.42 12.58 13.36
CA THR A 12 -0.83 13.16 12.16
C THR A 12 0.55 13.73 12.48
N GLN A 13 1.58 13.27 11.77
CA GLN A 13 2.94 13.78 11.91
C GLN A 13 3.81 13.36 10.72
N SER A 14 4.61 14.30 10.21
CA SER A 14 5.73 14.01 9.31
C SER A 14 6.99 13.71 10.12
N ARG A 15 7.80 12.73 9.70
CA ARG A 15 9.02 12.38 10.43
C ARG A 15 9.96 13.59 10.54
N TYR A 16 10.51 13.80 11.73
CA TYR A 16 11.43 14.92 12.05
C TYR A 16 10.85 16.31 11.78
N ASP A 17 9.52 16.45 11.68
CA ASP A 17 8.83 17.71 11.40
C ASP A 17 9.31 18.39 10.10
N ARG A 18 9.86 17.61 9.15
CA ARG A 18 10.40 18.08 7.86
C ARG A 18 9.36 18.15 6.73
N GLY A 19 8.07 18.05 7.04
CA GLY A 19 6.96 18.07 6.07
C GLY A 19 5.76 18.83 6.61
N GLY A 20 4.69 18.94 5.81
CA GLY A 20 3.41 19.44 6.31
C GLY A 20 2.87 18.53 7.41
N SER A 21 2.11 19.09 8.36
CA SER A 21 1.54 18.33 9.49
C SER A 21 0.55 17.23 9.06
N ASP A 22 0.14 17.21 7.79
CA ASP A 22 -1.08 16.49 7.33
C ASP A 22 -0.81 15.40 6.29
N ASP A 23 0.46 15.10 5.97
CA ASP A 23 0.80 14.16 4.89
C ASP A 23 0.64 12.69 5.28
N TYR A 24 0.80 12.38 6.57
CA TYR A 24 0.78 11.03 7.10
C TYR A 24 -0.06 10.91 8.36
N ILE A 25 -0.89 9.87 8.40
CA ILE A 25 -1.49 9.37 9.64
C ILE A 25 -0.57 8.25 10.16
N ASN A 26 -0.21 8.32 11.43
CA ASN A 26 0.67 7.37 12.09
C ASN A 26 -0.16 6.49 13.03
N CYS A 27 -0.03 5.18 12.85
CA CYS A 27 -0.70 4.14 13.63
C CYS A 27 0.35 3.42 14.49
N PRO A 28 0.64 3.91 15.71
CA PRO A 28 1.64 3.35 16.60
C PRO A 28 1.22 2.00 17.20
N MET A 29 2.20 1.16 17.48
CA MET A 29 2.06 -0.05 18.30
C MET A 29 3.04 -0.01 19.47
N ASN A 30 2.61 -0.58 20.61
CA ASN A 30 3.51 -1.00 21.67
C ASN A 30 4.19 -2.34 21.33
N LYS A 31 5.00 -2.86 22.25
CA LYS A 31 5.77 -4.09 22.00
C LYS A 31 4.86 -5.30 21.86
N GLU A 32 3.89 -5.44 22.77
CA GLU A 32 2.99 -6.60 22.84
C GLU A 32 2.09 -6.68 21.60
N GLN A 33 1.56 -5.54 21.15
CA GLN A 33 0.78 -5.41 19.91
C GLN A 33 1.62 -5.78 18.68
N TYR A 34 2.87 -5.30 18.63
CA TYR A 34 3.78 -5.62 17.54
C TYR A 34 4.12 -7.11 17.49
N GLU A 35 4.36 -7.73 18.65
CA GLU A 35 4.67 -9.16 18.72
C GLU A 35 3.46 -10.01 18.30
N ALA A 36 2.26 -9.65 18.74
CA ALA A 36 1.03 -10.31 18.28
C ALA A 36 0.82 -10.14 16.76
N PHE A 37 1.04 -8.93 16.23
CA PHE A 37 0.96 -8.67 14.79
C PHE A 37 2.01 -9.46 13.99
N TYR A 38 3.24 -9.53 14.49
CA TYR A 38 4.31 -10.32 13.90
C TYR A 38 3.95 -11.80 13.83
N GLU A 39 3.45 -12.38 14.92
CA GLU A 39 3.01 -13.79 14.91
C GLU A 39 1.85 -14.00 13.95
N ALA A 40 0.90 -13.05 13.89
CA ALA A 40 -0.23 -13.17 12.98
C ALA A 40 0.17 -13.11 11.51
N ILE A 41 1.15 -12.29 11.14
CA ILE A 41 1.56 -12.09 9.74
C ILE A 41 2.43 -13.23 9.21
N ILE A 42 3.33 -13.78 10.02
CA ILE A 42 4.19 -14.91 9.58
C ILE A 42 3.41 -16.22 9.43
N ASN A 43 2.28 -16.34 10.14
CA ASN A 43 1.38 -17.49 10.07
C ASN A 43 0.18 -17.26 9.16
N ALA A 44 0.09 -16.09 8.50
CA ALA A 44 -1.04 -15.77 7.65
C ALA A 44 -0.97 -16.48 6.29
N GLU A 45 -2.14 -16.85 5.77
CA GLU A 45 -2.22 -17.53 4.47
C GLU A 45 -1.96 -16.58 3.31
N SER A 46 -0.99 -16.94 2.45
CA SER A 46 -0.72 -16.28 1.18
C SER A 46 -1.56 -16.88 0.05
N ALA A 47 -1.94 -16.05 -0.92
CA ALA A 47 -2.52 -16.51 -2.17
C ALA A 47 -1.48 -17.32 -2.97
N GLU A 48 -1.94 -18.33 -3.72
CA GLU A 48 -1.07 -19.03 -4.64
C GLU A 48 -0.64 -18.09 -5.77
N THR A 49 0.66 -17.83 -5.87
CA THR A 49 1.24 -17.05 -6.97
C THR A 49 1.64 -17.98 -8.11
N HIS A 50 1.58 -17.47 -9.35
CA HIS A 50 2.03 -18.23 -10.50
C HIS A 50 3.55 -18.50 -10.44
N SER A 51 4.02 -19.54 -11.12
CA SER A 51 5.43 -19.97 -11.07
C SER A 51 6.44 -18.88 -11.43
N PHE A 52 6.04 -17.91 -12.26
CA PHE A 52 6.88 -16.76 -12.63
C PHE A 52 6.91 -15.65 -11.58
N ASP A 53 5.89 -15.55 -10.71
CA ASP A 53 5.81 -14.57 -9.60
C ASP A 53 6.50 -15.08 -8.33
N LYS A 54 6.78 -16.39 -8.24
CA LYS A 54 7.54 -17.02 -7.14
C LYS A 54 9.04 -16.69 -7.13
N ARG A 55 9.51 -16.01 -8.18
CA ARG A 55 10.90 -15.58 -8.31
C ARG A 55 11.19 -14.43 -7.34
N HIS A 56 11.82 -14.76 -6.21
CA HIS A 56 12.16 -13.80 -5.15
C HIS A 56 13.24 -12.77 -5.56
N ASP A 57 13.99 -13.04 -6.64
CA ASP A 57 15.03 -12.19 -7.21
C ASP A 57 14.49 -10.90 -7.86
N VAL A 58 13.22 -10.87 -8.27
CA VAL A 58 12.64 -9.71 -8.96
C VAL A 58 12.16 -8.63 -7.98
N TYR A 59 12.00 -8.96 -6.69
CA TYR A 59 11.36 -8.11 -5.68
C TYR A 59 12.28 -7.68 -4.54
N GLU A 60 13.60 -7.86 -4.62
CA GLU A 60 14.50 -7.53 -3.49
C GLU A 60 14.41 -6.06 -3.02
N GLY A 61 14.06 -5.13 -3.92
CA GLY A 61 13.79 -3.73 -3.57
C GLY A 61 12.37 -3.42 -3.07
N CYS A 62 11.41 -4.34 -3.23
CA CYS A 62 9.99 -4.14 -2.94
C CYS A 62 9.32 -5.47 -2.56
N MET A 63 9.71 -6.04 -1.43
CA MET A 63 9.23 -7.36 -0.98
C MET A 63 7.85 -7.31 -0.30
N PRO A 64 7.08 -8.41 -0.36
CA PRO A 64 5.89 -8.56 0.46
C PRO A 64 6.20 -8.45 1.96
N ILE A 65 5.29 -7.85 2.71
CA ILE A 65 5.43 -7.62 4.15
C ILE A 65 5.58 -8.94 4.93
N GLU A 66 4.88 -10.00 4.52
CA GLU A 66 4.97 -11.33 5.11
C GLU A 66 6.33 -12.01 4.86
N VAL A 67 6.94 -11.76 3.68
CA VAL A 67 8.30 -12.23 3.36
C VAL A 67 9.33 -11.41 4.11
N LEU A 68 9.10 -10.11 4.30
CA LEU A 68 9.96 -9.26 5.11
C LEU A 68 9.93 -9.69 6.58
N ALA A 69 8.74 -10.03 7.10
CA ALA A 69 8.57 -10.53 8.46
C ALA A 69 9.30 -11.87 8.68
N SER A 70 9.21 -12.82 7.74
CA SER A 70 9.86 -14.13 7.88
C SER A 70 11.40 -14.07 7.92
N ARG A 71 12.00 -12.99 7.42
CA ARG A 71 13.46 -12.76 7.49
C ARG A 71 13.97 -12.38 8.88
N GLY A 72 13.08 -12.05 9.81
CA GLY A 72 13.44 -11.82 11.21
C GLY A 72 12.45 -10.91 11.93
N LYS A 73 12.34 -11.13 13.24
CA LYS A 73 11.33 -10.48 14.10
C LYS A 73 11.37 -8.96 14.07
N ASP A 74 12.54 -8.33 13.96
CA ASP A 74 12.67 -6.86 13.93
C ASP A 74 12.75 -6.27 12.51
N THR A 75 12.75 -7.09 11.46
CA THR A 75 12.99 -6.63 10.08
C THR A 75 11.99 -5.55 9.66
N MET A 76 10.71 -5.73 10.00
CA MET A 76 9.68 -4.74 9.69
C MET A 76 9.92 -3.40 10.42
N ARG A 77 10.47 -3.42 11.65
CA ARG A 77 10.77 -2.20 12.43
C ARG A 77 11.98 -1.44 11.90
N PHE A 78 12.82 -2.06 11.10
CA PHE A 78 13.88 -1.35 10.38
C PHE A 78 13.43 -0.88 8.98
N GLY A 79 12.32 -1.43 8.46
CA GLY A 79 11.70 -1.05 7.19
C GLY A 79 10.38 -0.28 7.37
N PRO A 80 9.24 -0.86 6.93
CA PRO A 80 7.96 -0.14 6.82
C PRO A 80 7.37 0.29 8.16
N LEU A 81 7.68 -0.41 9.26
CA LEU A 81 7.19 -0.12 10.61
C LEU A 81 8.17 0.70 11.46
N LYS A 82 9.17 1.33 10.84
CA LYS A 82 10.20 2.10 11.53
C LYS A 82 9.62 3.33 12.24
N PRO A 83 9.73 3.45 13.58
CA PRO A 83 9.15 4.56 14.34
C PRO A 83 10.07 5.79 14.45
N VAL A 84 11.23 5.78 13.78
CA VAL A 84 12.24 6.84 13.93
C VAL A 84 11.72 8.18 13.40
N GLY A 85 11.89 9.23 14.20
CA GLY A 85 11.47 10.59 13.90
C GLY A 85 10.00 10.87 14.27
N LEU A 86 9.35 9.97 15.00
CA LEU A 86 7.97 10.08 15.48
C LEU A 86 7.91 10.08 17.00
N ARG A 87 6.92 10.78 17.55
CA ARG A 87 6.64 10.82 18.98
C ARG A 87 5.12 10.70 19.19
N ASP A 88 4.68 9.63 19.82
CA ASP A 88 3.26 9.41 20.08
C ASP A 88 2.79 10.44 21.14
N PRO A 89 1.83 11.32 20.82
CA PRO A 89 1.37 12.36 21.74
C PRO A 89 0.71 11.80 23.00
N ARG A 90 0.17 10.57 22.95
CA ARG A 90 -0.53 9.93 24.09
C ARG A 90 0.44 9.41 25.13
N THR A 91 1.58 8.90 24.70
CA THR A 91 2.61 8.36 25.59
C THR A 91 3.75 9.35 25.83
N GLY A 92 3.90 10.36 24.97
CA GLY A 92 5.04 11.27 25.00
C GLY A 92 6.37 10.62 24.59
N HIS A 93 6.35 9.37 24.10
CA HIS A 93 7.54 8.58 23.76
C HIS A 93 7.50 8.12 22.30
N ARG A 94 8.66 7.68 21.79
CA ARG A 94 8.73 7.03 20.48
C ARG A 94 8.02 5.66 20.57
N PRO A 95 7.06 5.35 19.67
CA PRO A 95 6.39 4.06 19.69
C PRO A 95 7.36 2.90 19.38
N TRP A 96 6.97 1.68 19.72
CA TRP A 96 7.81 0.51 19.48
C TRP A 96 7.92 0.19 17.98
N ALA A 97 6.78 0.29 17.28
CA ALA A 97 6.61 0.18 15.84
C ALA A 97 5.54 1.18 15.37
N ASN A 98 5.55 1.57 14.10
CA ASN A 98 4.58 2.53 13.57
C ASN A 98 4.26 2.29 12.10
N LEU A 99 3.00 2.07 11.78
CA LEU A 99 2.48 2.08 10.41
C LEU A 99 2.18 3.52 9.98
N GLN A 100 2.58 3.89 8.76
CA GLN A 100 2.20 5.17 8.17
C GLN A 100 1.13 4.96 7.11
N LEU A 101 0.08 5.76 7.15
CA LEU A 101 -0.93 5.87 6.10
C LEU A 101 -0.67 7.15 5.32
N ARG A 102 -0.62 7.05 3.98
CA ARG A 102 -0.44 8.21 3.10
C ARG A 102 -1.71 8.48 2.32
N ARG A 103 -2.10 9.74 2.22
CA ARG A 103 -3.24 10.16 1.39
C ARG A 103 -3.03 9.71 -0.06
N GLU A 104 -4.04 9.05 -0.62
CA GLU A 104 -3.99 8.49 -1.98
C GLU A 104 -4.69 9.39 -3.00
N ASN A 105 -5.81 10.01 -2.62
CA ASN A 105 -6.57 10.91 -3.48
C ASN A 105 -6.63 12.36 -2.96
N SER A 106 -6.89 13.30 -3.85
CA SER A 106 -7.00 14.73 -3.51
C SER A 106 -8.11 15.01 -2.49
N GLY A 107 -9.21 14.25 -2.55
CA GLY A 107 -10.34 14.36 -1.62
C GLY A 107 -10.05 13.85 -0.21
N GLY A 108 -8.91 13.19 0.04
CA GLY A 108 -8.56 12.68 1.37
C GLY A 108 -9.50 11.59 1.91
N THR A 109 -10.25 10.92 1.03
CA THR A 109 -11.18 9.84 1.41
C THR A 109 -10.50 8.46 1.42
N MET A 110 -9.31 8.37 0.79
CA MET A 110 -8.54 7.14 0.67
C MET A 110 -7.10 7.33 1.16
N TYR A 111 -6.64 6.34 1.93
CA TYR A 111 -5.28 6.28 2.46
C TYR A 111 -4.68 4.92 2.14
N ASN A 112 -3.40 4.92 1.78
CA ASN A 112 -2.63 3.72 1.49
C ASN A 112 -1.69 3.37 2.66
N LEU A 113 -1.54 2.08 2.97
CA LEU A 113 -0.59 1.58 3.96
C LEU A 113 0.83 1.61 3.35
N VAL A 114 1.70 2.47 3.89
CA VAL A 114 3.02 2.71 3.31
C VAL A 114 3.94 1.50 3.53
N GLY A 115 4.40 0.90 2.44
CA GLY A 115 5.34 -0.22 2.46
C GLY A 115 4.71 -1.58 2.79
N PHE A 116 3.38 -1.70 2.65
CA PHE A 116 2.60 -2.90 2.94
C PHE A 116 2.17 -3.63 1.65
N GLN A 117 3.11 -3.81 0.72
CA GLN A 117 2.91 -4.71 -0.41
C GLN A 117 2.73 -6.14 0.13
N THR A 118 1.83 -6.93 -0.43
CA THR A 118 1.48 -8.24 0.13
C THR A 118 0.87 -9.18 -0.90
N ASN A 119 1.03 -10.48 -0.67
CA ASN A 119 0.34 -11.58 -1.32
C ASN A 119 -0.60 -12.33 -0.38
N LEU A 120 -0.86 -11.82 0.83
CA LEU A 120 -1.82 -12.42 1.75
C LEU A 120 -3.21 -12.51 1.10
N LYS A 121 -3.96 -13.57 1.40
CA LYS A 121 -5.37 -13.68 0.99
C LYS A 121 -6.15 -12.49 1.54
N PHE A 122 -7.21 -12.05 0.85
CA PHE A 122 -7.96 -10.85 1.28
C PHE A 122 -8.55 -10.97 2.69
N GLY A 123 -9.03 -12.16 3.08
CA GLY A 123 -9.48 -12.42 4.45
C GLY A 123 -8.36 -12.24 5.48
N GLU A 124 -7.15 -12.66 5.14
CA GLU A 124 -5.95 -12.52 6.00
C GLU A 124 -5.46 -11.08 6.05
N GLN A 125 -5.50 -10.35 4.94
CA GLN A 125 -5.19 -8.92 4.94
C GLN A 125 -6.12 -8.17 5.89
N LYS A 126 -7.44 -8.41 5.79
CA LYS A 126 -8.41 -7.79 6.71
C LYS A 126 -8.11 -8.18 8.17
N ARG A 127 -7.95 -9.47 8.45
CA ARG A 127 -7.68 -9.97 9.81
C ARG A 127 -6.41 -9.39 10.42
N VAL A 128 -5.31 -9.42 9.68
CA VAL A 128 -3.97 -9.05 10.16
C VAL A 128 -3.83 -7.52 10.22
N PHE A 129 -4.28 -6.78 9.20
CA PHE A 129 -4.15 -5.32 9.21
C PHE A 129 -5.13 -4.64 10.16
N SER A 130 -6.26 -5.26 10.50
CA SER A 130 -7.12 -4.79 11.58
C SER A 130 -6.52 -4.98 12.98
N MET A 131 -5.37 -5.65 13.13
CA MET A 131 -4.67 -5.74 14.43
C MET A 131 -3.95 -4.44 14.81
N PHE A 132 -3.76 -3.50 13.87
CA PHE A 132 -3.35 -2.15 14.25
C PHE A 132 -4.46 -1.51 15.08
N PRO A 133 -4.15 -0.95 16.27
CA PRO A 133 -5.17 -0.35 17.12
C PRO A 133 -6.01 0.67 16.38
N ALA A 134 -5.40 1.54 15.56
CA ALA A 134 -6.13 2.54 14.76
C ALA A 134 -6.96 1.98 13.59
N LEU A 135 -6.81 0.70 13.24
CA LEU A 135 -7.45 0.06 12.09
C LEU A 135 -8.43 -1.05 12.51
N HIS A 136 -8.79 -1.13 13.79
CA HIS A 136 -9.62 -2.21 14.32
C HIS A 136 -10.95 -2.37 13.56
N ASP A 137 -11.59 -1.25 13.18
CA ASP A 137 -12.83 -1.20 12.40
C ASP A 137 -12.62 -0.61 10.98
N ALA A 138 -11.38 -0.64 10.47
CA ALA A 138 -11.06 -0.04 9.17
C ALA A 138 -11.80 -0.70 8.00
N GLU A 139 -12.37 0.14 7.12
CA GLU A 139 -12.96 -0.31 5.85
C GLU A 139 -11.89 -0.35 4.75
N PHE A 140 -11.46 -1.54 4.34
CA PHE A 140 -10.50 -1.73 3.25
C PHE A 140 -11.20 -1.62 1.89
N LEU A 141 -10.94 -0.52 1.17
CA LEU A 141 -11.54 -0.26 -0.16
C LEU A 141 -10.89 -1.07 -1.27
N ARG A 142 -9.58 -1.37 -1.13
CA ARG A 142 -8.80 -2.17 -2.07
C ARG A 142 -7.78 -3.00 -1.28
N TYR A 143 -7.72 -4.30 -1.60
CA TYR A 143 -6.73 -5.20 -1.04
C TYR A 143 -5.46 -5.19 -1.89
N GLY A 144 -4.32 -5.43 -1.24
CA GLY A 144 -3.03 -5.53 -1.90
C GLY A 144 -2.94 -6.81 -2.73
N VAL A 145 -2.31 -6.72 -3.89
CA VAL A 145 -1.92 -7.87 -4.70
C VAL A 145 -0.52 -7.59 -5.22
N MET A 146 0.37 -8.59 -5.18
CA MET A 146 1.67 -8.49 -5.82
C MET A 146 1.76 -9.51 -6.94
N HIS A 147 1.74 -9.03 -8.16
CA HIS A 147 1.96 -9.85 -9.34
C HIS A 147 2.83 -9.08 -10.33
N ARG A 148 3.47 -9.81 -11.23
CA ARG A 148 4.17 -9.17 -12.35
C ARG A 148 3.15 -8.46 -13.24
N ASN A 149 3.39 -7.18 -13.47
CA ASN A 149 2.62 -6.39 -14.42
C ASN A 149 3.56 -5.56 -15.31
N THR A 150 3.25 -5.48 -16.60
CA THR A 150 3.98 -4.63 -17.54
C THR A 150 3.10 -3.46 -17.92
N PHE A 151 3.53 -2.26 -17.55
CA PHE A 151 2.80 -1.03 -17.84
C PHE A 151 3.77 0.11 -18.17
N ILE A 152 3.27 1.13 -18.85
CA ILE A 152 4.00 2.36 -19.15
C ILE A 152 3.65 3.45 -18.14
N ASN A 153 4.51 4.46 -17.99
CA ASN A 153 4.19 5.64 -17.19
C ASN A 153 3.17 6.53 -17.92
N SER A 154 1.90 6.10 -17.92
CA SER A 154 0.80 6.74 -18.64
C SER A 154 0.60 8.22 -18.31
N PRO A 155 0.66 8.67 -17.04
CA PRO A 155 0.54 10.09 -16.73
C PRO A 155 1.60 10.96 -17.44
N ARG A 156 2.81 10.43 -17.61
CA ARG A 156 3.90 11.11 -18.32
C ARG A 156 3.80 10.98 -19.84
N LEU A 157 3.36 9.82 -20.34
CA LEU A 157 3.47 9.47 -21.76
C LEU A 157 2.20 9.72 -22.56
N LEU A 158 1.02 9.61 -21.95
CA LEU A 158 -0.28 9.65 -22.63
C LEU A 158 -1.05 10.94 -22.34
N ASN A 159 -1.87 11.35 -23.30
CA ASN A 159 -2.93 12.34 -23.11
C ASN A 159 -4.19 11.69 -22.54
N ALA A 160 -5.19 12.51 -22.15
CA ALA A 160 -6.48 12.03 -21.66
C ALA A 160 -7.26 11.17 -22.67
N SER A 161 -6.94 11.29 -23.97
CA SER A 161 -7.51 10.46 -25.04
C SER A 161 -6.77 9.14 -25.27
N TYR A 162 -5.84 8.76 -24.39
CA TYR A 162 -4.97 7.58 -24.54
C TYR A 162 -3.98 7.61 -25.71
N SER A 163 -3.89 8.73 -26.43
CA SER A 163 -2.84 8.97 -27.43
C SER A 163 -1.49 9.26 -26.79
N LEU A 164 -0.41 8.82 -27.42
CA LEU A 164 0.95 9.15 -27.02
C LEU A 164 1.23 10.64 -27.24
N ARG A 165 1.84 11.30 -26.25
CA ARG A 165 2.15 12.74 -26.31
C ARG A 165 3.12 13.10 -27.44
N SER A 166 4.08 12.22 -27.74
CA SER A 166 5.08 12.43 -28.79
C SER A 166 4.58 12.10 -30.19
N ASP A 167 3.54 11.28 -30.32
CA ASP A 167 2.95 10.93 -31.62
C ASP A 167 1.45 10.63 -31.44
N LYS A 168 0.62 11.58 -31.85
CA LYS A 168 -0.84 11.51 -31.66
C LYS A 168 -1.52 10.41 -32.50
N ARG A 169 -0.79 9.71 -33.36
CA ARG A 169 -1.29 8.57 -34.15
C ARG A 169 -1.21 7.24 -33.40
N ILE A 170 -0.45 7.19 -32.30
CA ILE A 170 -0.24 5.99 -31.50
C ILE A 170 -1.11 6.06 -30.25
N PHE A 171 -1.88 5.00 -30.01
CA PHE A 171 -2.76 4.87 -28.85
C PHE A 171 -2.41 3.63 -28.04
N PHE A 172 -2.58 3.71 -26.73
CA PHE A 172 -2.40 2.59 -25.81
C PHE A 172 -3.70 2.36 -25.03
N ALA A 173 -4.09 1.11 -24.87
CA ALA A 173 -5.27 0.74 -24.11
C ALA A 173 -5.07 -0.58 -23.37
N GLY A 174 -5.92 -0.85 -22.38
CA GLY A 174 -5.82 -2.03 -21.55
C GLY A 174 -4.70 -1.92 -20.53
N GLN A 175 -4.36 -3.06 -19.93
CA GLN A 175 -3.43 -3.19 -18.81
C GLN A 175 -2.08 -2.49 -19.00
N ILE A 176 -1.57 -2.38 -20.24
CA ILE A 176 -0.32 -1.66 -20.53
C ILE A 176 -0.36 -0.18 -20.11
N THR A 177 -1.56 0.40 -19.99
CA THR A 177 -1.78 1.78 -19.53
C THR A 177 -1.81 1.91 -18.00
N GLY A 178 -1.70 0.82 -17.26
CA GLY A 178 -1.74 0.80 -15.79
C GLY A 178 -3.14 0.63 -15.19
N VAL A 179 -4.18 0.43 -16.01
CA VAL A 179 -5.49 -0.02 -15.53
C VAL A 179 -5.43 -1.50 -15.14
N GLU A 180 -6.29 -1.91 -14.21
CA GLU A 180 -6.45 -3.30 -13.79
C GLU A 180 -7.90 -3.72 -13.92
N GLY A 181 -8.15 -4.95 -14.38
CA GLY A 181 -9.48 -5.49 -14.58
C GLY A 181 -9.96 -5.47 -16.03
N TYR A 182 -10.89 -6.37 -16.35
CA TYR A 182 -11.42 -6.55 -17.70
C TYR A 182 -12.28 -5.35 -18.13
N MET A 183 -13.07 -4.80 -17.22
CA MET A 183 -13.98 -3.68 -17.52
C MET A 183 -13.20 -2.40 -17.79
N GLU A 184 -12.18 -2.11 -16.99
CA GLU A 184 -11.28 -0.96 -17.12
C GLU A 184 -10.44 -1.08 -18.39
N SER A 185 -9.99 -2.30 -18.71
CA SER A 185 -9.27 -2.57 -19.95
C SER A 185 -10.16 -2.41 -21.19
N ALA A 186 -11.40 -2.90 -21.15
CA ALA A 186 -12.36 -2.70 -22.23
C ALA A 186 -12.74 -1.22 -22.39
N SER A 187 -12.97 -0.51 -21.29
CA SER A 187 -13.31 0.91 -21.28
C SER A 187 -12.20 1.77 -21.88
N SER A 188 -10.94 1.55 -21.48
CA SER A 188 -9.78 2.23 -22.08
C SER A 188 -9.63 1.90 -23.57
N GLY A 189 -9.92 0.66 -23.98
CA GLY A 189 -9.95 0.25 -25.39
C GLY A 189 -10.99 1.00 -26.21
N ILE A 190 -12.22 1.12 -25.71
CA ILE A 190 -13.29 1.88 -26.34
C ILE A 190 -12.87 3.36 -26.47
N MET A 191 -12.34 3.96 -25.40
CA MET A 191 -11.90 5.36 -25.43
C MET A 191 -10.78 5.58 -26.43
N ALA A 192 -9.74 4.73 -26.43
CA ALA A 192 -8.66 4.82 -27.41
C ALA A 192 -9.17 4.66 -28.84
N GLY A 193 -10.06 3.69 -29.09
CA GLY A 193 -10.64 3.43 -30.41
C GLY A 193 -11.53 4.56 -30.93
N LEU A 194 -12.29 5.24 -30.07
CA LEU A 194 -13.11 6.40 -30.44
C LEU A 194 -12.26 7.63 -30.82
N ASN A 195 -11.03 7.72 -30.33
CA ASN A 195 -10.13 8.86 -30.57
C ASN A 195 -9.08 8.59 -31.65
N ALA A 196 -9.01 7.37 -32.20
CA ALA A 196 -8.03 6.93 -33.18
C ALA A 196 -8.36 7.34 -34.62
#